data_AF-A0A3A8U543-F1
#
_entry.id   AF-A0A3A8U543-F1
#
_cell.length_a   1.000
_cell.length_b   1.000
_cell.length_c   1.000
_cell.angle_alpha   90.00
_cell.angle_beta   90.00
_cell.angle_gamma   90.00
#
_symmetry.space_group_name_H-M   'P 1'
#
loop_
_entity.id
_entity.type
_entity.pdbx_description
1 polymer ?
#
loop_
_entity_poly.entity_id
_entity_poly.type
_entity_poly.pdbx_seq_one_letter_code
_entity_poly.pdbx_strand_id
1 'polypeptide(L)'
;MPRQFKNNKTDYHKCRHASRLQHLNNLRQIHFSRNPKIAAFLHEYDYVQEFGEGVDRMYKETEKAGLSAPEYKDVAFMLHAAIRNGINVVDNHAAIIKLSATEQEILDHLQNSPTLSAKEFAALLHTLQNNPT
;
A
#
# COMPACT_ATOMS: atom_id res chain seq x y z
N MET A 1 14.37 16.70 -2.21
CA MET A 1 13.08 16.72 -1.47
C MET A 1 13.05 15.51 -0.55
N PRO A 2 12.74 15.64 0.74
CA PRO A 2 12.78 14.50 1.66
C PRO A 2 11.58 13.58 1.41
N ARG A 3 11.83 12.34 0.98
CA ARG A 3 10.84 11.27 1.10
C ARG A 3 10.66 11.01 2.59
N GLN A 4 9.44 11.16 3.08
CA GLN A 4 9.10 10.76 4.44
C GLN A 4 8.40 9.40 4.33
N PHE A 5 9.07 8.36 4.81
CA PHE A 5 8.46 7.04 4.99
C PHE A 5 7.90 7.00 6.41
N LYS A 6 6.59 7.20 6.56
CA LYS A 6 5.89 7.04 7.84
C LYS A 6 4.65 6.19 7.60
N ASN A 7 4.38 5.24 8.49
CA ASN A 7 3.16 4.40 8.47
C ASN A 7 2.92 3.68 7.13
N ASN A 8 3.95 3.05 6.56
CA ASN A 8 3.89 2.38 5.24
C ASN A 8 3.34 3.27 4.11
N LYS A 9 3.46 4.58 4.26
CA LYS A 9 2.98 5.56 3.30
C LYS A 9 4.17 6.35 2.77
N THR A 10 4.18 6.55 1.46
CA THR A 10 5.15 7.41 0.78
C THR A 10 4.44 8.69 0.35
N ASP A 11 4.88 9.82 0.92
CA ASP A 11 4.33 11.13 0.63
C ASP A 11 5.25 11.92 -0.31
N TYR A 12 4.67 12.45 -1.39
CA TYR A 12 5.31 13.29 -2.39
C TYR A 12 4.71 14.69 -2.36
N HIS A 13 5.57 15.70 -2.24
CA HIS A 13 5.18 17.10 -2.22
C HIS A 13 5.79 17.83 -3.40
N LYS A 14 4.97 18.52 -4.18
CA LYS A 14 5.42 19.34 -5.30
C LYS A 14 4.79 20.72 -5.25
N CYS A 15 5.63 21.75 -5.16
CA CYS A 15 5.18 23.13 -5.29
C CYS A 15 4.42 23.34 -6.61
N ARG A 16 3.23 23.92 -6.50
CA ARG A 16 2.39 24.37 -7.60
C ARG A 16 2.12 25.87 -7.45
N HIS A 17 2.59 26.66 -8.41
CA HIS A 17 1.91 27.93 -8.68
C HIS A 17 0.52 27.59 -9.23
N ALA A 18 -0.51 28.18 -8.61
CA ALA A 18 -1.92 27.97 -8.91
C ALA A 18 -2.21 28.25 -10.39
N SER A 19 -2.03 27.25 -11.23
CA SER A 19 -2.40 27.27 -12.63
C SER A 19 -3.81 26.66 -12.68
N ARG A 20 -4.78 27.53 -12.95
CA ARG A 20 -6.24 27.36 -12.87
C ARG A 20 -6.85 26.15 -13.60
N LEU A 21 -6.04 25.31 -14.27
CA LEU A 21 -6.50 24.37 -15.30
C LEU A 21 -6.37 22.87 -14.97
N GLN A 22 -5.82 22.48 -13.81
CA GLN A 22 -5.83 21.07 -13.38
C GLN A 22 -6.43 20.95 -11.97
N HIS A 23 -7.76 20.92 -11.90
CA HIS A 23 -8.43 20.39 -10.72
C HIS A 23 -7.95 18.96 -10.45
N LEU A 24 -7.81 18.58 -9.18
CA LEU A 24 -7.38 17.23 -8.76
C LEU A 24 -8.16 16.12 -9.48
N ASN A 25 -9.45 16.38 -9.73
CA ASN A 25 -10.38 15.47 -10.40
C ASN A 25 -9.96 15.11 -11.84
N ASN A 26 -9.09 15.92 -12.45
CA ASN A 26 -8.72 15.80 -13.86
C ASN A 26 -7.33 15.17 -14.06
N LEU A 27 -6.58 14.87 -12.98
CA LEU A 27 -5.17 14.42 -13.07
C LEU A 27 -4.99 13.12 -13.86
N ARG A 28 -5.98 12.22 -13.83
CA ARG A 28 -5.94 10.96 -14.59
C ARG A 28 -6.34 11.13 -16.05
N GLN A 29 -7.23 12.06 -16.35
CA GLN A 29 -7.88 12.18 -17.66
C GLN A 29 -7.23 13.24 -18.56
N ILE A 30 -6.66 14.29 -17.97
CA ILE A 30 -6.08 15.40 -18.71
C ILE A 30 -4.56 15.30 -18.72
N HIS A 31 -4.00 15.16 -19.92
CA HIS A 31 -2.58 14.90 -20.12
C HIS A 31 -1.87 16.13 -20.69
N PHE A 32 -1.56 17.09 -19.81
CA PHE A 32 -0.66 18.19 -20.17
C PHE A 32 0.39 18.44 -19.10
N SER A 33 1.63 18.67 -19.55
CA SER A 33 2.70 19.17 -18.69
C SER A 33 2.62 20.68 -18.60
N ARG A 34 2.84 21.21 -17.39
CA ARG A 34 3.03 22.66 -17.18
C ARG A 34 4.32 23.18 -17.82
N ASN A 35 5.30 22.31 -18.04
CA ASN A 35 6.53 22.64 -18.74
C ASN A 35 6.71 21.68 -19.93
N PRO A 36 6.18 22.05 -21.12
CA PRO A 36 6.25 21.19 -22.31
C PRO A 36 7.69 20.94 -22.78
N LYS A 37 8.64 21.87 -22.54
CA LYS A 37 10.04 21.70 -22.92
C LYS A 37 10.72 20.59 -22.11
N ILE A 38 10.55 20.59 -20.79
CA ILE A 38 11.07 19.50 -19.93
C ILE A 38 10.38 18.18 -20.25
N ALA A 39 9.07 18.23 -20.51
CA ALA A 39 8.29 17.06 -20.86
C ALA A 39 8.78 16.40 -22.16
N ALA A 40 9.03 17.19 -23.20
CA ALA A 40 9.61 16.72 -24.45
C ALA A 40 11.03 16.17 -24.25
N PHE A 41 11.87 16.86 -23.49
CA PHE A 41 13.21 16.37 -23.15
C PHE A 41 13.16 15.02 -22.41
N LEU A 42 12.29 14.86 -21.41
CA LEU A 42 12.17 13.59 -20.69
C LEU A 42 11.62 12.45 -21.57
N HIS A 43 10.80 12.79 -22.57
CA HIS A 43 10.31 11.84 -23.55
C HIS A 43 11.40 11.40 -24.53
N GLU A 44 12.21 12.33 -25.03
CA GLU A 44 13.32 12.05 -25.95
C GLU A 44 14.40 11.12 -25.35
N TYR A 45 14.55 11.14 -24.02
CA TYR A 45 15.46 10.26 -23.27
C TYR A 45 14.77 9.03 -22.66
N ASP A 46 13.56 8.68 -23.11
CA ASP A 46 12.79 7.51 -22.67
C ASP A 46 12.50 7.43 -21.16
N TYR A 47 12.62 8.55 -20.41
CA TYR A 47 12.24 8.62 -19.00
C TYR A 47 10.71 8.69 -18.83
N VAL A 48 10.00 9.19 -19.84
CA VAL A 48 8.54 9.26 -19.88
C VAL A 48 8.07 8.71 -21.22
N GLN A 49 7.23 7.69 -21.16
CA GLN A 49 6.75 6.95 -22.31
C GLN A 49 5.66 7.76 -23.06
N GLU A 50 4.42 7.78 -22.56
CA GLU A 50 3.38 8.69 -23.07
C GLU A 50 2.90 9.68 -21.99
N PHE A 51 2.46 10.87 -22.41
CA PHE A 51 1.88 11.85 -21.49
C PHE A 51 0.65 11.27 -20.80
N GLY A 52 0.66 11.22 -19.46
CA GLY A 52 -0.45 10.71 -18.67
C GLY A 52 -0.45 9.22 -18.40
N GLU A 53 0.30 8.41 -19.17
CA GLU A 53 0.40 6.96 -18.97
C GLU A 53 0.95 6.62 -17.59
N GLY A 54 1.98 7.35 -17.13
CA GLY A 54 2.59 7.08 -15.82
C GLY A 54 1.62 7.16 -14.64
N VAL A 55 0.64 8.08 -14.69
CA VAL A 55 -0.40 8.20 -13.66
C VAL A 55 -1.38 7.02 -13.77
N ASP A 56 -1.87 6.71 -14.98
CA ASP A 56 -2.82 5.61 -15.18
C ASP A 56 -2.20 4.25 -14.83
N ARG A 57 -0.94 4.03 -15.21
CA ARG A 57 -0.15 2.85 -14.85
C ARG A 57 -0.04 2.70 -13.34
N MET A 58 0.20 3.79 -12.60
CA MET A 58 0.23 3.73 -11.15
C MET A 58 -1.12 3.31 -10.54
N TYR A 59 -2.25 3.78 -11.07
CA TYR A 59 -3.58 3.30 -10.65
C TYR A 59 -3.76 1.81 -10.94
N LYS A 60 -3.40 1.35 -12.14
CA LYS A 60 -3.49 -0.07 -12.53
C LYS A 60 -2.62 -0.97 -11.66
N GLU A 61 -1.37 -0.59 -11.40
CA GLU A 61 -0.46 -1.39 -10.59
C GLU A 61 -0.88 -1.43 -9.10
N THR A 62 -1.38 -0.32 -8.56
CA THR A 62 -1.91 -0.32 -7.18
C THR A 62 -3.18 -1.16 -7.05
N GLU A 63 -4.09 -1.10 -8.03
CA GLU A 63 -5.27 -1.96 -8.08
C GLU A 63 -4.91 -3.45 -8.21
N LYS A 64 -3.97 -3.78 -9.12
CA LYS A 64 -3.45 -5.14 -9.29
C LYS A 64 -2.78 -5.69 -8.03
N ALA A 65 -2.12 -4.83 -7.27
CA ALA A 65 -1.49 -5.18 -6.00
C ALA A 65 -2.48 -5.23 -4.82
N GLY A 66 -3.78 -4.97 -5.02
CA GLY A 66 -4.78 -4.92 -3.95
C GLY A 66 -4.55 -3.77 -2.97
N LEU A 67 -3.86 -2.71 -3.39
CA LEU A 67 -3.56 -1.53 -2.58
C LEU A 67 -4.64 -0.47 -2.75
N SER A 68 -4.77 0.40 -1.76
CA SER A 68 -5.60 1.60 -1.91
C SER A 68 -5.07 2.48 -3.04
N ALA A 69 -5.98 3.03 -3.84
CA ALA A 69 -5.64 3.94 -4.91
C ALA A 69 -4.80 5.15 -4.42
N PRO A 70 -3.92 5.73 -5.26
CA PRO A 70 -3.16 6.92 -4.92
C PRO A 70 -4.05 8.10 -4.52
N GLU A 71 -3.67 8.78 -3.44
CA GLU A 71 -4.39 9.96 -2.92
C GLU A 71 -3.72 11.25 -3.40
N TYR A 72 -4.48 12.18 -3.96
CA TYR A 72 -4.00 13.52 -4.34
C TYR A 72 -4.77 14.59 -3.57
N LYS A 73 -4.04 15.55 -2.99
CA LYS A 73 -4.61 16.67 -2.23
C LYS A 73 -3.89 17.95 -2.60
N ASP A 74 -4.64 19.03 -2.73
CA ASP A 74 -4.07 20.37 -2.75
C ASP A 74 -3.97 20.87 -1.32
N VAL A 75 -2.74 21.13 -0.88
CA VAL A 75 -2.44 21.66 0.44
C VAL A 75 -1.72 22.98 0.23
N ALA A 76 -2.45 24.09 0.39
CA ALA A 76 -1.99 25.42 0.03
C ALA A 76 -1.49 25.49 -1.43
N PHE A 77 -0.26 25.96 -1.66
CA PHE A 77 0.40 26.04 -2.98
C PHE A 77 1.15 24.75 -3.35
N MET A 78 0.86 23.61 -2.72
CA MET A 78 1.54 22.34 -2.98
C MET A 78 0.55 21.25 -3.37
N LEU A 79 0.92 20.49 -4.41
CA LEU A 79 0.32 19.18 -4.66
C LEU A 79 0.95 18.18 -3.71
N HIS A 80 0.11 17.53 -2.93
CA HIS A 80 0.44 16.39 -2.10
C HIS A 80 -0.07 15.11 -2.78
N ALA A 81 0.82 14.18 -3.10
CA ALA A 81 0.47 12.85 -3.60
C ALA A 81 0.94 11.80 -2.59
N ALA A 82 0.05 10.87 -2.26
CA ALA A 82 0.28 9.83 -1.26
C ALA A 82 0.03 8.46 -1.86
N ILE A 83 0.98 7.55 -1.67
CA ILE A 83 0.84 6.14 -2.04
C ILE A 83 1.01 5.32 -0.77
N ARG A 84 0.02 4.46 -0.47
CA ARG A 84 0.09 3.55 0.67
C ARG A 84 0.63 2.22 0.19
N ASN A 85 1.62 1.72 0.90
CA ASN A 85 2.10 0.35 0.74
C ASN A 85 1.26 -0.56 1.62
N GLY A 86 0.65 -1.56 1.02
CA GLY A 86 -0.04 -2.62 1.73
C GLY A 86 0.98 -3.63 2.18
N ILE A 87 1.73 -3.31 3.23
CA ILE A 87 2.10 -4.37 4.16
C ILE A 87 0.80 -4.69 4.90
N ASN A 88 -0.09 -5.44 4.23
CA ASN A 88 -1.11 -6.16 4.95
C ASN A 88 -0.34 -7.18 5.78
N VAL A 89 -0.07 -6.89 7.05
CA VAL A 89 0.33 -7.88 8.06
C VAL A 89 -0.87 -8.82 8.37
N VAL A 90 -1.76 -8.99 7.40
CA VAL A 90 -2.90 -9.89 7.39
C VAL A 90 -2.96 -10.48 5.98
N ASP A 91 -1.82 -10.97 5.48
CA ASP A 91 -1.90 -12.01 4.48
C ASP A 91 -2.57 -13.19 5.18
N ASN A 92 -3.78 -13.48 4.72
CA ASN A 92 -4.59 -14.64 5.05
C ASN A 92 -3.91 -15.96 4.59
N HIS A 93 -2.63 -16.16 4.89
CA HIS A 93 -1.94 -17.44 4.69
C HIS A 93 -2.56 -18.54 5.55
N ALA A 94 -3.23 -18.18 6.66
CA ALA A 94 -4.00 -19.12 7.48
C ALA A 94 -5.16 -19.80 6.73
N ALA A 95 -5.65 -19.23 5.61
CA ALA A 95 -6.70 -19.85 4.79
C ALA A 95 -6.13 -20.74 3.66
N ILE A 96 -4.86 -20.54 3.27
CA ILE A 96 -4.19 -21.33 2.20
C ILE A 96 -3.48 -22.56 2.79
N ILE A 97 -3.04 -22.48 4.05
CA ILE A 97 -2.43 -23.59 4.79
C ILE A 97 -3.55 -24.32 5.53
N LYS A 98 -3.78 -25.60 5.19
CA LYS A 98 -4.60 -26.48 6.04
C LYS A 98 -3.86 -26.66 7.37
N LEU A 99 -4.22 -25.84 8.36
CA LEU A 99 -3.72 -25.95 9.71
C LEU A 99 -4.31 -27.21 10.35
N SER A 100 -3.46 -27.96 11.05
CA SER A 100 -3.91 -29.03 11.94
C SER A 100 -4.69 -28.45 13.11
N ALA A 101 -5.54 -29.26 13.76
CA ALA A 101 -6.35 -28.81 14.90
C ALA A 101 -5.50 -28.14 16.01
N THR A 102 -4.28 -28.65 16.21
CA THR A 102 -3.27 -28.09 17.12
C THR A 102 -2.81 -26.69 16.73
N GLU A 103 -2.53 -26.46 15.44
CA GLU A 103 -2.04 -25.18 14.96
C GLU A 103 -3.13 -24.11 14.98
N GLN A 104 -4.39 -24.51 14.79
CA GLN A 104 -5.55 -23.65 14.90
C GLN A 104 -5.73 -23.12 16.33
N GLU A 105 -5.60 -23.99 17.34
CA GLU A 105 -5.79 -23.61 18.73
C GLU A 105 -4.63 -22.73 19.26
N ILE A 106 -3.40 -22.98 18.78
CA ILE A 106 -2.25 -22.10 19.05
C ILE A 106 -2.51 -20.71 18.47
N LEU A 107 -3.05 -20.64 17.25
CA LEU A 107 -3.38 -19.37 16.61
C LEU A 107 -4.45 -18.61 17.40
N ASP A 108 -5.51 -19.29 17.85
CA ASP A 108 -6.59 -18.70 18.66
C ASP A 108 -6.06 -18.18 20.02
N HIS A 109 -5.12 -18.90 20.64
CA HIS A 109 -4.46 -18.42 21.85
C HIS A 109 -3.62 -17.17 21.60
N LEU A 110 -2.86 -17.13 20.50
CA LEU A 110 -2.01 -16.00 20.15
C LEU A 110 -2.80 -14.75 19.76
N GLN A 111 -4.03 -14.90 19.25
CA GLN A 111 -4.94 -13.78 19.01
C GLN A 111 -5.39 -13.11 20.31
N ASN A 112 -5.56 -13.88 21.39
CA ASN A 112 -5.99 -13.38 22.69
C ASN A 112 -4.83 -12.91 23.58
N SER A 113 -3.65 -13.52 23.45
CA SER A 113 -2.43 -13.16 24.17
C SER A 113 -1.21 -13.24 23.23
N PRO A 114 -0.46 -12.14 23.03
CA PRO A 114 0.65 -12.11 22.08
C PRO A 114 1.88 -12.91 22.53
N THR A 115 1.85 -13.51 23.72
CA THR A 115 2.97 -14.28 24.28
C THR A 115 2.49 -15.65 24.75
N LEU A 116 3.28 -16.68 24.44
CA LEU A 116 3.05 -18.06 24.85
C LEU A 116 4.33 -18.64 25.48
N SER A 117 4.25 -19.04 26.76
CA SER A 117 5.36 -19.72 27.45
C SER A 117 5.40 -21.20 27.13
N ALA A 118 6.58 -21.83 27.20
CA ALA A 118 6.76 -23.27 26.99
C ALA A 118 5.88 -24.13 27.94
N LYS A 119 5.63 -23.64 29.15
CA LYS A 119 4.75 -24.32 30.13
C LYS A 119 3.27 -24.28 29.70
N GLU A 120 2.84 -23.16 29.14
CA GLU A 120 1.46 -22.93 28.68
C GLU A 120 1.21 -23.75 27.40
N PHE A 121 2.19 -23.79 26.51
CA PHE A 121 2.16 -24.64 25.32
C PHE A 121 2.03 -26.12 25.68
N ALA A 122 2.82 -26.62 26.64
CA ALA A 122 2.73 -28.00 27.09
C ALA A 122 1.36 -28.33 27.71
N ALA A 123 0.77 -27.40 28.46
CA ALA A 123 -0.58 -27.56 29.00
C ALA A 123 -1.63 -27.67 27.89
N LEU A 124 -1.52 -26.85 26.84
CA LEU A 124 -2.43 -26.90 25.67
C LEU A 124 -2.33 -28.22 24.89
N LEU A 125 -1.12 -28.76 24.71
CA LEU A 125 -0.96 -30.06 24.06
C LEU A 125 -1.58 -31.20 24.89
N HIS A 126 -1.48 -31.14 26.21
CA HIS A 126 -2.09 -32.14 27.08
C HIS A 126 -3.62 -32.09 27.09
N THR A 127 -4.25 -30.91 26.96
CA THR A 127 -5.71 -30.80 26.91
C THR A 127 -6.28 -31.40 25.63
N LEU A 128 -5.59 -31.24 24.49
CA LEU A 128 -6.00 -31.80 23.21
C LEU A 128 -5.90 -33.33 23.14
N GLN A 129 -4.86 -33.92 23.73
CA GLN A 129 -4.68 -35.37 23.74
C GLN A 129 -5.76 -36.12 24.54
N ASN A 130 -6.43 -35.43 25.47
CA ASN A 130 -7.43 -36.03 26.37
C ASN A 130 -8.89 -35.83 25.92
N ASN A 131 -9.13 -35.04 24.87
CA ASN A 131 -10.45 -34.85 24.27
C ASN A 131 -10.34 -34.92 22.74
N PRO A 132 -10.27 -36.14 22.16
CA PRO A 132 -10.33 -36.28 20.71
C PRO A 132 -11.76 -35.99 20.24
N THR A 133 -11.90 -35.05 19.31
CA THR A 133 -13.10 -34.94 18.47
C THR A 133 -12.98 -35.86 17.27
#